data_AF-A0A7S1JU84-F1
#
_entry.id   AF-A0A7S1JU84-F1
#
_cell.length_a   1.000
_cell.length_b   1.000
_cell.length_c   1.000
_cell.angle_alpha   90.00
_cell.angle_beta   90.00
_cell.angle_gamma   90.00
#
_symmetry.space_group_name_H-M   'P 1'
#
loop_
_entity.id
_entity.type
_entity.pdbx_description
1 polymer ?
#
loop_
_entity_poly.entity_id
_entity_poly.type
_entity_poly.pdbx_seq_one_letter_code
_entity_poly.pdbx_strand_id
1 'polypeptide(L)'
;NYGRFELFDQPGGGVRALRDAPGFELDINPPLPPAHPYHPHIIDGNPPVRSSIDPQGDSWTAGAEVTTDASVSAFIMRVIMWPANWGHAPVVLVDRHAHGGVLHGLMNHLPHQPPNGCSAVMAHRFDDMVPPAECRTLLLTPFDRPFVAWIDLIIPSETNTVCVRVVTTEPPVGDASDAFKD
;
A
#
# COMPACT_ATOMS: atom_id res chain seq x y z
N ASN A 1 -13.04 -22.96 -11.53
CA ASN A 1 -12.63 -22.78 -10.12
C ASN A 1 -12.34 -21.32 -9.89
N TYR A 2 -13.34 -20.59 -9.41
CA TYR A 2 -13.17 -19.21 -8.95
C TYR A 2 -12.82 -19.26 -7.45
N GLY A 3 -12.00 -18.31 -6.98
CA GLY A 3 -11.46 -18.34 -5.62
C GLY A 3 -12.52 -18.11 -4.54
N ARG A 4 -12.22 -18.53 -3.30
CA ARG A 4 -12.97 -18.23 -2.08
C ARG A 4 -11.98 -17.69 -1.04
N PHE A 5 -12.36 -16.65 -0.29
CA PHE A 5 -11.47 -16.03 0.72
C PHE A 5 -12.18 -15.70 2.04
N GLU A 6 -11.72 -16.35 3.12
CA GLU A 6 -12.15 -16.28 4.53
C GLU A 6 -10.93 -16.78 5.38
N LEU A 7 -10.73 -16.57 6.70
CA LEU A 7 -11.50 -15.98 7.81
C LEU A 7 -10.50 -15.59 8.94
N PHE A 8 -10.58 -14.40 9.58
CA PHE A 8 -9.77 -14.11 10.79
C PHE A 8 -10.51 -13.32 11.88
N ASP A 9 -10.14 -13.62 13.13
CA ASP A 9 -10.81 -13.23 14.37
C ASP A 9 -10.11 -12.05 15.07
N GLN A 10 -10.89 -11.22 15.76
CA GLN A 10 -10.42 -10.06 16.55
C GLN A 10 -10.88 -10.23 18.01
N PRO A 11 -10.31 -9.51 19.00
CA PRO A 11 -10.79 -9.51 20.38
C PRO A 11 -12.24 -9.01 20.48
N GLY A 12 -13.20 -9.93 20.31
CA GLY A 12 -14.63 -9.63 20.12
C GLY A 12 -15.36 -10.45 19.04
N GLY A 13 -14.70 -11.35 18.29
CA GLY A 13 -15.37 -12.26 17.33
C GLY A 13 -15.62 -11.69 15.93
N GLY A 14 -15.11 -10.49 15.64
CA GLY A 14 -15.49 -9.71 14.45
C GLY A 14 -14.73 -10.06 13.17
N VAL A 15 -15.26 -11.00 12.38
CA VAL A 15 -14.77 -11.31 11.02
C VAL A 15 -15.33 -10.30 10.00
N ARG A 16 -14.49 -9.81 9.09
CA ARG A 16 -14.93 -9.07 7.88
C ARG A 16 -14.53 -9.86 6.62
N ALA A 17 -15.52 -10.22 5.80
CA ALA A 17 -15.29 -10.83 4.50
C ALA A 17 -15.27 -9.75 3.39
N LEU A 18 -14.49 -9.99 2.34
CA LEU A 18 -14.71 -9.30 1.07
C LEU A 18 -16.06 -9.77 0.51
N ARG A 19 -16.85 -8.82 0.00
CA ARG A 19 -18.23 -9.06 -0.39
C ARG A 19 -18.28 -9.90 -1.67
N ASP A 20 -18.94 -11.06 -1.64
CA ASP A 20 -19.25 -11.82 -2.86
C ASP A 20 -20.41 -11.14 -3.61
N ALA A 21 -20.07 -10.18 -4.47
CA ALA A 21 -21.00 -9.41 -5.28
C ALA A 21 -20.30 -8.81 -6.52
N PRO A 22 -21.04 -8.52 -7.61
CA PRO A 22 -20.47 -7.90 -8.80
C PRO A 22 -19.67 -6.62 -8.52
N GLY A 23 -18.46 -6.54 -9.07
CA GLY A 23 -17.50 -5.46 -8.89
C GLY A 23 -16.51 -5.67 -7.73
N PHE A 24 -16.73 -6.67 -6.85
CA PHE A 24 -15.81 -7.05 -5.78
C PHE A 24 -14.95 -8.26 -6.14
N GLU A 25 -14.87 -8.61 -7.43
CA GLU A 25 -13.98 -9.65 -7.92
C GLU A 25 -12.50 -9.22 -7.82
N LEU A 26 -11.64 -10.19 -7.50
CA LEU A 26 -10.19 -10.05 -7.57
C LEU A 26 -9.69 -10.85 -8.78
N ASP A 27 -8.93 -10.21 -9.66
CA ASP A 27 -8.19 -10.92 -10.70
C ASP A 27 -6.83 -11.33 -10.11
N ILE A 28 -6.64 -12.64 -9.90
CA ILE A 28 -5.46 -13.22 -9.25
C ILE A 28 -4.51 -13.74 -10.31
N ASN A 29 -3.26 -13.27 -10.27
CA ASN A 29 -2.28 -13.43 -11.35
C ASN A 29 -2.79 -12.89 -12.72
N PRO A 30 -3.23 -11.61 -12.77
CA PRO A 30 -3.75 -11.00 -13.98
C PRO A 30 -2.68 -10.97 -15.09
N PRO A 31 -3.06 -11.01 -16.38
CA PRO A 31 -2.12 -10.81 -17.47
C PRO A 31 -1.59 -9.37 -17.44
N LEU A 32 -0.33 -9.19 -17.04
CA LEU A 32 0.32 -7.89 -16.97
C LEU A 32 0.90 -7.46 -18.33
N PRO A 33 0.91 -6.15 -18.66
CA PRO A 33 1.61 -5.63 -19.83
C PRO A 33 3.11 -6.02 -19.83
N PRO A 34 3.76 -6.20 -21.00
CA PRO A 34 5.16 -6.64 -21.06
C PRO A 34 6.18 -5.72 -20.36
N ALA A 35 5.85 -4.44 -20.20
CA ALA A 35 6.68 -3.44 -19.52
C ALA A 35 6.23 -3.16 -18.06
N HIS A 36 5.35 -3.98 -17.49
CA HIS A 36 4.82 -3.77 -16.14
C HIS A 36 5.90 -3.98 -15.06
N PRO A 37 6.07 -3.06 -14.09
CA PRO A 37 7.18 -3.11 -13.14
C PRO A 37 7.22 -4.36 -12.25
N TYR A 38 6.08 -5.04 -12.05
CA TYR A 38 6.02 -6.27 -11.26
C TYR A 38 6.32 -7.56 -12.05
N HIS A 39 6.37 -7.51 -13.38
CA HIS A 39 6.67 -8.70 -14.21
C HIS A 39 7.99 -9.40 -13.84
N PRO A 40 9.12 -8.73 -13.56
CA PRO A 40 10.35 -9.38 -13.10
C PRO A 40 10.32 -9.82 -11.62
N HIS A 41 9.20 -9.66 -10.92
CA HIS A 41 9.09 -9.84 -9.47
C HIS A 41 7.97 -10.80 -9.04
N ILE A 42 7.24 -11.38 -9.99
CA ILE A 42 6.16 -12.35 -9.73
C ILE A 42 6.70 -13.55 -8.94
N ILE A 43 5.95 -13.97 -7.91
CA ILE A 43 6.21 -15.17 -7.10
C ILE A 43 5.00 -16.11 -7.27
N ASP A 44 5.21 -17.34 -7.72
CA ASP A 44 4.13 -18.30 -8.03
C ASP A 44 3.15 -18.53 -6.87
N GLY A 45 3.66 -18.60 -5.64
CA GLY A 45 2.86 -18.77 -4.42
C GLY A 45 2.27 -17.47 -3.84
N ASN A 46 2.57 -16.32 -4.44
CA ASN A 46 2.11 -15.00 -4.00
C ASN A 46 1.98 -14.03 -5.21
N PRO A 47 1.15 -14.36 -6.21
CA PRO A 47 1.11 -13.63 -7.48
C PRO A 47 0.46 -12.25 -7.34
N PRO A 48 0.64 -11.34 -8.31
CA PRO A 48 -0.04 -10.05 -8.36
C PRO A 48 -1.57 -10.17 -8.28
N VAL A 49 -2.23 -9.12 -7.80
CA VAL A 49 -3.70 -9.03 -7.70
C VAL A 49 -4.17 -7.74 -8.31
N ARG A 50 -5.16 -7.78 -9.21
CA ARG A 50 -5.83 -6.58 -9.74
C ARG A 50 -7.23 -6.47 -9.17
N SER A 51 -7.58 -5.27 -8.72
CA SER A 51 -8.82 -4.98 -7.98
C SER A 51 -9.32 -3.56 -8.24
N SER A 52 -10.65 -3.39 -8.24
CA SER A 52 -11.33 -2.08 -8.22
C SER A 52 -12.02 -1.79 -6.87
N ILE A 53 -11.66 -2.57 -5.85
CA ILE A 53 -12.21 -2.46 -4.50
C ILE A 53 -11.42 -1.39 -3.76
N ASP A 54 -12.12 -0.31 -3.38
CA ASP A 54 -11.55 0.79 -2.61
C ASP A 54 -12.52 1.18 -1.47
N PRO A 55 -12.02 1.56 -0.29
CA PRO A 55 -12.85 1.92 0.86
C PRO A 55 -13.27 3.40 0.82
N GLN A 56 -14.56 3.62 0.99
CA GLN A 56 -15.21 4.92 0.95
C GLN A 56 -15.93 5.18 2.29
N GLY A 57 -15.29 5.98 3.15
CA GLY A 57 -15.74 6.17 4.53
C GLY A 57 -15.66 4.85 5.33
N ASP A 58 -16.74 4.50 6.03
CA ASP A 58 -16.81 3.27 6.84
C ASP A 58 -17.12 1.99 6.04
N SER A 59 -17.21 2.07 4.71
CA SER A 59 -17.61 0.96 3.83
C SER A 59 -16.58 0.67 2.73
N TRP A 60 -16.63 -0.53 2.18
CA TRP A 60 -15.95 -0.87 0.93
C TRP A 60 -16.87 -0.63 -0.27
N THR A 61 -16.30 -0.15 -1.37
CA THR A 61 -16.99 0.08 -2.65
C THR A 61 -16.25 -0.63 -3.78
N ALA A 62 -16.98 -0.86 -4.87
CA ALA A 62 -16.50 -1.53 -6.08
C ALA A 62 -16.59 -0.58 -7.27
N GLY A 63 -15.72 -0.76 -8.27
CA GLY A 63 -15.66 0.13 -9.43
C GLY A 63 -14.99 1.48 -9.13
N ALA A 64 -14.12 1.51 -8.11
CA ALA A 64 -13.18 2.61 -7.91
C ALA A 64 -12.01 2.50 -8.91
N GLU A 65 -10.97 3.32 -8.73
CA GLU A 65 -9.76 3.28 -9.57
C GLU A 65 -9.11 1.88 -9.54
N VAL A 66 -8.82 1.31 -10.72
CA VAL A 66 -8.25 -0.03 -10.77
C VAL A 66 -6.80 -0.01 -10.35
N THR A 67 -6.52 -0.84 -9.35
CA THR A 67 -5.20 -1.00 -8.75
C THR A 67 -4.68 -2.42 -8.98
N THR A 68 -3.39 -2.54 -9.25
CA THR A 68 -2.66 -3.81 -9.24
C THR A 68 -1.71 -3.81 -8.05
N ASP A 69 -1.93 -4.69 -7.07
CA ASP A 69 -0.97 -4.99 -6.01
C ASP A 69 0.10 -5.95 -6.54
N ALA A 70 1.36 -5.76 -6.11
CA ALA A 70 2.47 -6.61 -6.51
C ALA A 70 2.30 -8.08 -6.08
N SER A 71 1.49 -8.35 -5.07
CA SER A 71 1.18 -9.71 -4.61
C SER A 71 -0.12 -9.80 -3.82
N VAL A 72 -0.66 -11.03 -3.65
CA VAL A 72 -1.78 -11.32 -2.74
C VAL A 72 -1.50 -10.80 -1.32
N SER A 73 -0.29 -10.98 -0.80
CA SER A 73 0.07 -10.41 0.51
C SER A 73 0.02 -8.88 0.53
N ALA A 74 0.46 -8.20 -0.53
CA ALA A 74 0.39 -6.74 -0.61
C ALA A 74 -1.07 -6.26 -0.62
N PHE A 75 -1.95 -6.91 -1.38
CA PHE A 75 -3.40 -6.62 -1.38
C PHE A 75 -4.02 -6.81 0.02
N ILE A 76 -3.78 -7.95 0.67
CA ILE A 76 -4.32 -8.24 2.01
C ILE A 76 -3.84 -7.18 3.02
N MET A 77 -2.55 -6.81 2.95
CA MET A 77 -1.98 -5.78 3.82
C MET A 77 -2.60 -4.40 3.56
N ARG A 78 -2.78 -4.01 2.28
CA ARG A 78 -3.48 -2.76 1.90
C ARG A 78 -4.90 -2.71 2.49
N VAL A 79 -5.63 -3.83 2.45
CA VAL A 79 -6.98 -3.96 3.02
C VAL A 79 -6.99 -3.89 4.56
N ILE A 80 -6.02 -4.52 5.23
CA ILE A 80 -5.87 -4.46 6.70
C ILE A 80 -5.51 -3.05 7.17
N MET A 81 -4.71 -2.35 6.38
CA MET A 81 -4.20 -1.03 6.73
C MET A 81 -5.28 0.05 6.67
N TRP A 82 -6.05 0.14 5.57
CA TRP A 82 -6.93 1.29 5.36
C TRP A 82 -7.94 1.65 6.47
N PRO A 83 -8.69 0.74 7.12
CA PRO A 83 -9.91 1.08 7.87
C PRO A 83 -9.70 1.78 9.24
N ALA A 84 -8.56 2.43 9.47
CA ALA A 84 -8.23 3.05 10.75
C ALA A 84 -7.99 4.57 10.63
N ASN A 85 -8.61 5.32 11.54
CA ASN A 85 -8.42 6.76 11.70
C ASN A 85 -7.01 7.05 12.23
N TRP A 86 -6.06 7.16 11.31
CA TRP A 86 -4.64 7.23 11.62
C TRP A 86 -4.10 8.66 11.71
N GLY A 87 -3.06 8.83 12.54
CA GLY A 87 -2.30 10.07 12.62
C GLY A 87 -1.37 10.19 11.43
N HIS A 88 -1.68 11.09 10.50
CA HIS A 88 -0.84 11.37 9.32
C HIS A 88 0.00 12.62 9.54
N ALA A 89 1.30 12.55 9.26
CA ALA A 89 2.11 13.75 9.05
C ALA A 89 1.70 14.43 7.72
N PRO A 90 1.91 15.76 7.57
CA PRO A 90 1.80 16.44 6.29
C PRO A 90 2.59 15.74 5.19
N VAL A 91 2.00 15.65 3.99
CA VAL A 91 2.68 15.07 2.82
C VAL A 91 3.81 15.99 2.39
N VAL A 92 5.02 15.45 2.27
CA VAL A 92 6.21 16.17 1.82
C VAL A 92 6.55 15.75 0.39
N LEU A 93 6.82 16.73 -0.48
CA LEU A 93 7.32 16.50 -1.83
C LEU A 93 8.85 16.48 -1.81
N VAL A 94 9.46 15.37 -2.23
CA VAL A 94 10.92 15.19 -2.19
C VAL A 94 11.44 14.81 -3.58
N ASP A 95 12.55 15.42 -4.01
CA ASP A 95 13.23 15.00 -5.25
C ASP A 95 13.85 13.59 -5.05
N ARG A 96 13.58 12.68 -5.98
CA ARG A 96 14.01 11.27 -5.92
C ARG A 96 15.52 11.07 -5.88
N HIS A 97 16.30 12.05 -6.34
CA HIS A 97 17.75 12.03 -6.39
C HIS A 97 18.38 12.80 -5.21
N ALA A 98 17.58 13.48 -4.37
CA ALA A 98 18.07 14.11 -3.16
C ALA A 98 18.70 13.09 -2.18
N HIS A 99 19.49 13.61 -1.24
CA HIS A 99 20.16 12.82 -0.20
C HIS A 99 20.97 11.62 -0.73
N GLY A 100 21.64 11.79 -1.88
CA GLY A 100 22.46 10.74 -2.49
C GLY A 100 21.66 9.62 -3.17
N GLY A 101 20.39 9.86 -3.49
CA GLY A 101 19.54 8.90 -4.19
C GLY A 101 18.99 7.77 -3.30
N VAL A 102 18.90 7.97 -1.98
CA VAL A 102 18.31 6.98 -1.06
C VAL A 102 16.88 6.61 -1.47
N LEU A 103 16.05 7.58 -1.82
CA LEU A 103 14.70 7.33 -2.36
C LEU A 103 14.74 6.54 -3.67
N HIS A 104 15.61 6.93 -4.62
CA HIS A 104 15.81 6.16 -5.86
C HIS A 104 16.23 4.70 -5.57
N GLY A 105 17.07 4.48 -4.56
CA GLY A 105 17.40 3.15 -4.06
C GLY A 105 16.16 2.39 -3.59
N LEU A 106 15.40 2.93 -2.64
CA LEU A 106 14.18 2.30 -2.08
C LEU A 106 13.14 1.97 -3.16
N MET A 107 13.02 2.81 -4.19
CA MET A 107 12.11 2.59 -5.33
C MET A 107 12.59 1.51 -6.31
N ASN A 108 13.87 1.14 -6.30
CA ASN A 108 14.42 0.07 -7.15
C ASN A 108 14.58 -1.27 -6.38
N HIS A 109 14.27 -1.33 -5.08
CA HIS A 109 14.23 -2.59 -4.34
C HIS A 109 13.07 -3.48 -4.80
N LEU A 110 13.19 -4.79 -4.58
CA LEU A 110 12.11 -5.75 -4.87
C LEU A 110 10.86 -5.40 -4.06
N PRO A 111 9.64 -5.43 -4.65
CA PRO A 111 8.39 -5.11 -3.95
C PRO A 111 7.99 -6.15 -2.87
N HIS A 112 8.82 -7.18 -2.66
CA HIS A 112 8.63 -8.25 -1.68
C HIS A 112 9.77 -8.37 -0.67
N GLN A 113 10.82 -7.55 -0.77
CA GLN A 113 11.95 -7.58 0.14
C GLN A 113 12.02 -6.26 0.92
N PRO A 114 11.72 -6.25 2.24
CA PRO A 114 11.78 -5.03 3.02
C PRO A 114 13.21 -4.49 3.06
N PRO A 115 13.40 -3.17 2.90
CA PRO A 115 14.70 -2.54 3.12
C PRO A 115 15.06 -2.55 4.60
N ASN A 116 16.34 -2.36 4.91
CA ASN A 116 16.85 -2.40 6.29
C ASN A 116 16.04 -1.47 7.22
N GLY A 117 15.59 -2.02 8.37
CA GLY A 117 14.78 -1.29 9.35
C GLY A 117 13.28 -1.34 9.11
N CYS A 118 12.81 -1.88 7.98
CA CYS A 118 11.39 -2.16 7.76
C CYS A 118 11.04 -3.60 8.13
N SER A 119 9.85 -3.79 8.69
CA SER A 119 9.26 -5.10 8.99
C SER A 119 8.63 -5.74 7.76
N ALA A 120 8.06 -4.93 6.86
CA ALA A 120 7.50 -5.37 5.59
C ALA A 120 7.58 -4.24 4.54
N VAL A 121 7.41 -4.61 3.27
CA VAL A 121 7.16 -3.68 2.17
C VAL A 121 5.98 -4.18 1.35
N MET A 122 5.13 -3.26 0.92
CA MET A 122 4.06 -3.52 -0.03
C MET A 122 4.17 -2.53 -1.18
N ALA A 123 3.81 -2.96 -2.39
CA ALA A 123 3.71 -2.08 -3.55
C ALA A 123 2.38 -2.33 -4.26
N HIS A 124 1.71 -1.24 -4.63
CA HIS A 124 0.55 -1.27 -5.52
C HIS A 124 0.66 -0.15 -6.56
N ARG A 125 0.04 -0.37 -7.71
CA ARG A 125 0.06 0.53 -8.86
C ARG A 125 -1.35 0.93 -9.22
N PHE A 126 -1.54 2.21 -9.48
CA PHE A 126 -2.76 2.78 -10.03
C PHE A 126 -2.61 2.77 -11.55
N ASP A 127 -3.25 1.80 -12.21
CA ASP A 127 -3.04 1.54 -13.65
C ASP A 127 -3.92 2.42 -14.54
N ASP A 128 -5.07 2.88 -14.02
CA ASP A 128 -6.01 3.73 -14.74
C ASP A 128 -5.68 5.24 -14.60
N MET A 129 -4.78 5.62 -13.69
CA MET A 129 -4.30 7.00 -13.56
C MET A 129 -3.46 7.44 -14.77
N VAL A 130 -3.53 8.73 -15.12
CA VAL A 130 -2.79 9.29 -16.26
C VAL A 130 -1.99 10.53 -15.81
N PRO A 131 -0.65 10.46 -15.70
CA PRO A 131 0.17 9.25 -15.82
C PRO A 131 -0.05 8.29 -14.64
N PRO A 132 0.19 6.98 -14.82
CA PRO A 132 0.01 6.00 -13.76
C PRO A 132 0.98 6.24 -12.60
N ALA A 133 0.59 5.86 -11.39
CA ALA A 133 1.40 6.03 -10.18
C ALA A 133 1.66 4.68 -9.50
N GLU A 134 2.84 4.54 -8.87
CA GLU A 134 3.14 3.45 -7.95
C GLU A 134 3.14 3.99 -6.53
N CYS A 135 2.54 3.26 -5.58
CA CYS A 135 2.66 3.52 -4.16
C CYS A 135 3.44 2.38 -3.52
N ARG A 136 4.45 2.73 -2.71
CA ARG A 136 5.19 1.79 -1.86
C ARG A 136 4.96 2.13 -0.39
N THR A 137 4.47 1.17 0.36
CA THR A 137 4.26 1.27 1.80
C THR A 137 5.39 0.53 2.51
N LEU A 138 6.21 1.27 3.26
CA LEU A 138 7.33 0.77 4.05
C LEU A 138 6.90 0.62 5.52
N LEU A 139 6.52 -0.58 5.93
CA LEU A 139 6.06 -0.85 7.29
C LEU A 139 7.25 -0.83 8.26
N LEU A 140 7.33 0.16 9.14
CA LEU A 140 8.41 0.34 10.09
C LEU A 140 8.20 -0.59 11.30
N THR A 141 7.05 -0.49 11.96
CA THR A 141 6.70 -1.37 13.10
C THR A 141 5.69 -2.46 12.70
N PRO A 142 5.87 -3.71 13.17
CA PRO A 142 4.92 -4.78 12.91
C PRO A 142 3.62 -4.60 13.70
N PHE A 143 2.54 -5.24 13.22
CA PHE A 143 1.20 -5.18 13.84
C PHE A 143 1.10 -5.80 15.25
N ASP A 144 2.15 -6.48 15.74
CA ASP A 144 2.24 -7.03 17.09
C ASP A 144 2.72 -6.01 18.15
N ARG A 145 2.91 -4.74 17.75
CA ARG A 145 3.40 -3.67 18.61
C ARG A 145 2.29 -2.75 19.13
N PRO A 146 2.52 -2.02 20.23
CA PRO A 146 1.56 -1.05 20.77
C PRO A 146 1.17 0.05 19.78
N PHE A 147 2.02 0.30 18.77
CA PHE A 147 1.71 1.17 17.65
C PHE A 147 2.24 0.61 16.32
N VAL A 148 1.51 0.91 15.26
CA VAL A 148 1.87 0.63 13.86
C VAL A 148 2.31 1.94 13.22
N ALA A 149 3.48 1.96 12.59
CA ALA A 149 3.99 3.11 11.84
C ALA A 149 4.59 2.67 10.49
N TRP A 150 4.38 3.47 9.45
CA TRP A 150 4.90 3.23 8.11
C TRP A 150 5.12 4.54 7.34
N ILE A 151 5.76 4.40 6.19
CA ILE A 151 5.97 5.49 5.22
C ILE A 151 5.33 5.06 3.90
N ASP A 152 4.40 5.87 3.38
CA ASP A 152 3.92 5.75 2.01
C ASP A 152 4.76 6.63 1.08
N LEU A 153 5.26 6.04 0.01
CA LEU A 153 5.99 6.67 -1.08
C LEU A 153 5.13 6.60 -2.33
N ILE A 154 4.51 7.70 -2.74
CA ILE A 154 3.71 7.77 -3.97
C ILE A 154 4.57 8.38 -5.08
N ILE A 155 4.63 7.65 -6.20
CA ILE A 155 5.64 7.78 -7.26
C ILE A 155 4.89 7.92 -8.59
N PRO A 156 4.63 9.16 -9.08
CA PRO A 156 4.10 9.38 -10.41
C PRO A 156 5.11 8.93 -11.48
N SER A 157 4.68 8.23 -12.52
CA SER A 157 5.60 7.62 -13.50
C SER A 157 6.45 8.61 -14.31
N GLU A 158 6.08 9.91 -14.35
CA GLU A 158 6.68 10.92 -15.22
C GLU A 158 7.36 12.09 -14.47
N THR A 159 7.51 12.00 -13.15
CA THR A 159 8.12 13.08 -12.35
C THR A 159 9.38 12.62 -11.62
N ASN A 160 10.22 13.59 -11.23
CA ASN A 160 11.31 13.36 -10.28
C ASN A 160 10.86 13.54 -8.81
N THR A 161 9.58 13.79 -8.56
CA THR A 161 9.03 14.10 -7.25
C THR A 161 8.33 12.89 -6.65
N VAL A 162 8.77 12.47 -5.47
CA VAL A 162 8.09 11.47 -4.66
C VAL A 162 7.28 12.18 -3.58
N CYS A 163 6.00 11.83 -3.45
CA CYS A 163 5.21 12.26 -2.30
C CYS A 163 5.48 11.29 -1.15
N VAL A 164 6.04 11.80 -0.06
CA VAL A 164 6.33 11.03 1.16
C VAL A 164 5.28 11.36 2.21
N ARG A 165 4.63 10.34 2.76
CA ARG A 165 3.69 10.47 3.88
C ARG A 165 4.13 9.54 5.00
N VAL A 166 4.34 10.08 6.20
CA VAL A 166 4.55 9.27 7.41
C VAL A 166 3.22 9.12 8.12
N VAL A 167 2.92 7.91 8.59
CA VAL A 167 1.66 7.62 9.29
C VAL A 167 1.91 6.72 10.49
N THR A 168 1.13 6.93 11.55
CA THR A 168 1.14 6.12 12.78
C THR A 168 -0.28 5.90 13.32
N THR A 169 -0.48 4.82 14.08
CA THR A 169 -1.66 4.62 14.93
C THR A 169 -1.64 5.48 16.19
N GLU A 170 -0.50 6.06 16.56
CA GLU A 170 -0.42 6.94 17.74
C GLU A 170 -1.21 8.24 17.50
N PRO A 171 -1.87 8.77 18.55
CA PRO A 171 -2.51 10.08 18.45
C PRO A 171 -1.45 11.16 18.21
N PRO A 172 -1.77 12.23 17.44
CA PRO A 172 -0.85 13.33 17.23
C PRO A 172 -0.44 13.97 18.56
N VAL A 173 0.87 14.15 18.76
CA VAL A 173 1.44 14.74 19.97
C VAL A 173 1.64 16.24 19.73
N GLY A 174 0.75 17.07 20.29
CA GLY A 174 0.77 18.53 20.17
C GLY A 174 -0.07 19.07 19.02
N ASP A 175 -0.11 20.41 18.91
CA ASP A 175 -0.76 21.08 17.78
C ASP A 175 0.05 20.88 16.49
N ALA A 176 -0.64 20.89 15.34
CA ALA A 176 -0.04 20.62 14.02
C ALA A 176 1.11 21.58 13.61
N SER A 177 1.33 22.67 14.36
CA SER A 177 2.42 23.63 14.18
C SER A 177 3.77 23.23 14.80
N ASP A 178 3.81 22.19 15.64
CA ASP A 178 4.99 21.88 16.47
C ASP A 178 5.80 20.69 15.97
N ALA A 179 5.28 19.91 15.01
CA ALA A 179 5.90 18.67 14.54
C ALA A 179 7.18 18.82 13.68
N PHE A 180 7.58 20.05 13.32
CA PHE A 180 8.77 20.32 12.48
C PHE A 180 9.58 21.54 12.94
N LYS A 181 9.61 21.80 14.25
CA LYS A 181 10.56 22.75 14.86
C LYS A 181 11.72 21.99 15.48
N ASP A 182 12.75 21.74 14.68
CA ASP A 182 14.18 21.92 14.98
C ASP A 182 15.07 21.43 13.81
#